data_AF-A0A645A2Z9-F1
#
_entry.id   AF-A0A645A2Z9-F1
#
_cell.length_a   1.000
_cell.length_b   1.000
_cell.length_c   1.000
_cell.angle_alpha   90.00
_cell.angle_beta   90.00
_cell.angle_gamma   90.00
#
_symmetry.space_group_name_H-M   'P 1'
#
loop_
_entity.id
_entity.type
_entity.pdbx_description
1 polymer ?
#
loop_
_entity_poly.entity_id
_entity_poly.type
_entity_poly.pdbx_seq_one_letter_code
_entity_poly.pdbx_strand_id
1 'polypeptide(L)'
;MAPVSGSAHYNAIFNYVPIQEPDIKVTGITLTPANATLLKGETTRLTAVLTPSDATNKNITWSSSNSYVASVLPATGIITAHSPGSAIITALTEDGSFSAAASIQVYEQINVTTGKYPVTYYNPGTGLIDNCIIVIFARLDIPRPSNMYIVNTIGPAVQVNVLYGYMANGNSLSGSAQLYLDQIENNDYPWSRTNGHIVVNIQGPVSEEYIDQIMDSLIIEVIPGSIYINNWYINW
;
A
#
# COMPACT_ATOMS: atom_id res chain seq x y z
N MET A 1 -14.70 93.26 -45.98
CA MET A 1 -15.32 92.05 -45.38
C MET A 1 -14.21 91.02 -45.20
N ALA A 2 -13.88 90.65 -43.96
CA ALA A 2 -12.96 89.55 -43.66
C ALA A 2 -13.77 88.32 -43.21
N PRO A 3 -13.43 87.10 -43.62
CA PRO A 3 -14.16 85.91 -43.23
C PRO A 3 -13.82 85.55 -41.78
N VAL A 4 -14.85 85.25 -40.97
CA VAL A 4 -14.66 84.67 -39.65
C VAL A 4 -14.67 83.15 -39.83
N SER A 5 -13.50 82.51 -39.80
CA SER A 5 -13.42 81.05 -39.70
C SER A 5 -13.36 80.65 -38.23
N GLY A 6 -14.50 80.30 -37.65
CA GLY A 6 -14.54 79.62 -36.36
C GLY A 6 -14.29 78.13 -36.55
N SER A 7 -13.17 77.62 -36.04
CA SER A 7 -12.94 76.18 -35.93
C SER A 7 -13.60 75.70 -34.63
N ALA A 8 -14.67 74.91 -34.73
CA ALA A 8 -15.26 74.26 -33.56
C ALA A 8 -14.52 72.95 -33.30
N HIS A 9 -13.73 72.90 -32.22
CA HIS A 9 -13.15 71.66 -31.73
C HIS A 9 -14.17 70.96 -30.83
N TYR A 10 -14.74 69.85 -31.30
CA TYR A 10 -15.59 68.99 -30.49
C TYR A 10 -14.69 68.00 -29.75
N ASN A 11 -14.58 68.14 -28.43
CA ASN A 11 -13.95 67.13 -27.59
C ASN A 11 -14.99 66.07 -27.24
N ALA A 12 -14.94 64.92 -27.92
CA ALA A 12 -15.70 63.75 -27.49
C ALA A 12 -15.00 63.14 -26.26
N ILE A 13 -15.63 63.24 -25.09
CA ILE A 13 -15.19 62.52 -23.90
C ILE A 13 -15.78 61.11 -23.99
N PHE A 14 -14.94 60.12 -24.25
CA PHE A 14 -15.34 58.72 -24.13
C PHE A 14 -15.25 58.33 -22.66
N ASN A 15 -16.40 58.29 -21.99
CA ASN A 15 -16.49 57.70 -20.66
C ASN A 15 -16.32 56.18 -20.81
N TYR A 16 -15.15 55.67 -20.44
CA TYR A 16 -14.94 54.23 -20.31
C TYR A 16 -15.78 53.73 -19.11
N VAL A 17 -16.86 53.01 -19.40
CA VAL A 17 -17.60 52.24 -18.41
C VAL A 17 -17.06 50.81 -18.48
N PRO A 18 -16.29 50.32 -17.49
CA PRO A 18 -15.87 48.93 -17.48
C PRO A 18 -17.11 48.04 -17.43
N ILE A 19 -17.18 47.07 -18.34
CA ILE A 19 -18.22 46.03 -18.31
C ILE A 19 -17.85 45.10 -17.16
N GLN A 20 -18.68 45.04 -16.12
CA GLN A 20 -18.51 44.08 -15.04
C GLN A 20 -19.04 42.71 -15.52
N GLU A 21 -18.17 41.70 -15.58
CA GLU A 21 -18.60 40.34 -15.89
C GLU A 21 -19.58 39.81 -14.83
N PRO A 22 -20.60 39.02 -15.22
CA PRO A 22 -21.55 38.44 -14.28
C PRO A 22 -20.83 37.46 -13.34
N ASP A 23 -21.12 37.59 -12.05
CA ASP A 23 -20.61 36.72 -10.98
C ASP A 23 -21.36 35.37 -11.01
N ILE A 24 -20.70 34.33 -11.51
CA ILE A 24 -21.22 32.96 -11.58
C ILE A 24 -20.88 32.24 -10.27
N LYS A 25 -21.91 31.99 -9.46
CA LYS A 25 -21.76 31.30 -8.18
C LYS A 25 -21.61 29.79 -8.34
N VAL A 26 -20.75 29.21 -7.51
CA VAL A 26 -20.70 27.76 -7.31
C VAL A 26 -22.06 27.30 -6.73
N THR A 27 -22.53 26.15 -7.19
CA THR A 27 -23.74 25.45 -6.73
C THR A 27 -23.45 24.01 -6.27
N GLY A 28 -22.20 23.55 -6.40
CA GLY A 28 -21.77 22.24 -5.92
C GLY A 28 -20.29 21.96 -6.09
N ILE A 29 -19.81 20.97 -5.36
CA ILE A 29 -18.44 20.45 -5.42
C ILE A 29 -18.48 18.91 -5.30
N THR A 30 -17.66 18.21 -6.09
CA THR A 30 -17.46 16.76 -5.98
C THR A 30 -15.96 16.43 -5.97
N LEU A 31 -15.59 15.31 -5.35
CA LEU A 31 -14.20 14.84 -5.29
C LEU A 31 -14.02 13.54 -6.06
N THR A 32 -12.90 13.42 -6.78
CA THR A 32 -12.47 12.19 -7.44
C THR A 32 -11.00 11.89 -7.15
N PRO A 33 -10.67 10.66 -6.70
CA PRO A 33 -11.59 9.62 -6.24
C PRO A 33 -12.28 9.99 -4.90
N ALA A 34 -13.42 9.35 -4.59
CA ALA A 34 -14.10 9.51 -3.30
C ALA A 34 -13.43 8.72 -2.15
N ASN A 35 -12.63 7.72 -2.49
CA ASN A 35 -11.84 6.94 -1.55
C ASN A 35 -10.46 6.66 -2.16
N ALA A 36 -9.41 6.62 -1.32
CA ALA A 36 -8.09 6.16 -1.73
C ALA A 36 -7.47 5.29 -0.63
N THR A 37 -6.78 4.24 -1.07
CA THR A 37 -5.95 3.39 -0.23
C THR A 37 -4.50 3.69 -0.55
N LEU A 38 -3.69 3.95 0.46
CA LEU A 38 -2.28 4.32 0.32
C LEU A 38 -1.41 3.48 1.25
N LEU A 39 -0.18 3.24 0.84
CA LEU A 39 0.89 2.83 1.73
C LEU A 39 1.52 4.05 2.39
N LYS A 40 2.00 3.89 3.61
CA LYS A 40 2.78 4.92 4.29
C LYS A 40 3.93 5.42 3.41
N GLY A 41 4.08 6.74 3.34
CA GLY A 41 5.06 7.42 2.49
C GLY A 41 4.56 7.71 1.08
N GLU A 42 3.45 7.11 0.64
CA GLU A 42 2.86 7.42 -0.66
C GLU A 42 2.15 8.78 -0.66
N THR A 43 2.02 9.32 -1.87
CA THR A 43 1.26 10.54 -2.14
C THR A 43 0.21 10.28 -3.19
N THR A 44 -0.91 10.98 -3.07
CA THR A 44 -1.94 11.01 -4.11
C THR A 44 -2.52 12.41 -4.23
N ARG A 45 -3.36 12.66 -5.23
CA ARG A 45 -4.04 13.93 -5.43
C ARG A 45 -5.53 13.70 -5.58
N LEU A 46 -6.31 14.46 -4.84
CA LEU A 46 -7.75 14.56 -5.08
C LEU A 46 -8.04 15.68 -6.07
N THR A 47 -8.95 15.42 -7.00
CA THR A 47 -9.45 16.43 -7.93
C THR A 47 -10.83 16.88 -7.46
N ALA A 48 -10.98 18.18 -7.25
CA ALA A 48 -12.27 18.79 -6.98
C ALA A 48 -12.90 19.33 -8.27
N VAL A 49 -14.16 19.01 -8.51
CA VAL A 49 -14.94 19.48 -9.65
C VAL A 49 -16.05 20.38 -9.15
N LEU A 50 -16.05 21.64 -9.60
CA LEU A 50 -17.07 22.64 -9.24
C LEU A 50 -18.18 22.67 -10.29
N THR A 51 -19.40 22.90 -9.82
CA THR A 51 -20.57 23.14 -10.66
C THR A 51 -21.08 24.56 -10.40
N PRO A 52 -21.37 25.38 -11.42
CA PRO A 52 -20.97 25.16 -12.81
C PRO A 52 -19.43 25.29 -12.96
N SER A 53 -18.86 24.68 -14.00
CA SER A 53 -17.40 24.61 -14.17
C SER A 53 -16.74 25.95 -14.51
N ASP A 54 -17.54 26.94 -14.92
CA ASP A 54 -17.17 28.32 -15.25
C ASP A 54 -17.45 29.31 -14.10
N ALA A 55 -17.70 28.83 -12.88
CA ALA A 55 -17.84 29.69 -11.70
C ALA A 55 -16.70 30.72 -11.59
N THR A 56 -17.03 31.95 -11.23
CA THR A 56 -16.08 33.08 -11.21
C THR A 56 -15.02 32.89 -10.12
N ASN A 57 -15.39 32.34 -8.97
CA ASN A 57 -14.46 31.93 -7.92
C ASN A 57 -14.34 30.40 -7.87
N LYS A 58 -13.13 29.87 -8.11
CA LYS A 58 -12.82 28.43 -8.09
C LYS A 58 -11.84 28.05 -6.97
N ASN A 59 -11.64 28.95 -6.01
CA ASN A 59 -10.74 28.70 -4.89
C ASN A 59 -11.33 27.66 -3.94
N ILE A 60 -10.50 26.70 -3.59
CA ILE A 60 -10.86 25.58 -2.72
C ILE A 60 -9.78 25.45 -1.66
N THR A 61 -10.19 25.38 -0.42
CA THR A 61 -9.32 25.08 0.71
C THR A 61 -9.47 23.61 1.10
N TRP A 62 -8.35 22.93 1.29
CA TRP A 62 -8.33 21.53 1.71
C TRP A 62 -7.96 21.38 3.19
N SER A 63 -8.58 20.43 3.87
CA SER A 63 -8.27 20.07 5.26
C SER A 63 -8.30 18.56 5.47
N SER A 64 -7.63 18.10 6.52
CA SER A 64 -7.61 16.69 6.93
C SER A 64 -8.20 16.56 8.34
N SER A 65 -9.02 15.54 8.57
CA SER A 65 -9.52 15.20 9.90
C SER A 65 -8.42 14.64 10.82
N ASN A 66 -7.33 14.11 10.24
CA ASN A 66 -6.19 13.56 10.99
C ASN A 66 -4.90 13.68 10.18
N SER A 67 -4.19 14.79 10.36
CA SER A 67 -2.93 15.07 9.65
C SER A 67 -1.78 14.16 10.06
N TYR A 68 -1.85 13.48 11.22
CA TYR A 68 -0.87 12.47 11.61
C TYR A 68 -0.98 11.19 10.79
N VAL A 69 -2.18 10.86 10.28
CA VAL A 69 -2.41 9.73 9.38
C VAL A 69 -2.18 10.13 7.93
N ALA A 70 -2.87 11.19 7.48
CA ALA A 70 -2.71 11.73 6.13
C ALA A 70 -2.85 13.26 6.14
N SER A 71 -1.83 13.97 5.67
CA SER A 71 -1.88 15.43 5.50
C SER A 71 -2.29 15.79 4.09
N VAL A 72 -2.95 16.92 3.90
CA VAL A 72 -3.26 17.48 2.58
C VAL A 72 -2.69 18.89 2.46
N LEU A 73 -2.11 19.21 1.30
CA LEU A 73 -1.66 20.57 0.99
C LEU A 73 -2.88 21.47 0.67
N PRO A 74 -3.10 22.55 1.44
CA PRO A 74 -4.33 23.36 1.37
C PRO A 74 -4.66 23.95 -0.01
N ALA A 75 -3.67 24.19 -0.86
CA ALA A 75 -3.86 24.82 -2.16
C ALA A 75 -3.92 23.85 -3.35
N THR A 76 -3.45 22.60 -3.18
CA THR A 76 -3.27 21.67 -4.30
C THR A 76 -4.06 20.38 -4.18
N GLY A 77 -4.55 20.04 -2.98
CA GLY A 77 -5.22 18.76 -2.74
C GLY A 77 -4.29 17.55 -2.82
N ILE A 78 -2.97 17.77 -2.77
CA ILE A 78 -1.97 16.70 -2.69
C ILE A 78 -1.95 16.16 -1.27
N ILE A 79 -2.12 14.85 -1.14
CA ILE A 79 -2.15 14.11 0.11
C ILE A 79 -0.83 13.36 0.28
N THR A 80 -0.32 13.34 1.51
CA THR A 80 0.83 12.53 1.92
C THR A 80 0.41 11.61 3.06
N ALA A 81 0.66 10.32 2.91
CA ALA A 81 0.38 9.30 3.93
C ALA A 81 1.54 9.16 4.91
N HIS A 82 1.27 9.30 6.22
CA HIS A 82 2.29 9.38 7.27
C HIS A 82 2.30 8.17 8.21
N SER A 83 1.11 7.72 8.62
CA SER A 83 0.98 6.58 9.53
C SER A 83 -0.27 5.77 9.22
N PRO A 84 -0.28 4.47 9.53
CA PRO A 84 -1.45 3.62 9.30
C PRO A 84 -2.69 4.11 10.06
N GLY A 85 -3.85 4.02 9.43
CA GLY A 85 -5.13 4.49 9.98
C GLY A 85 -6.02 5.13 8.92
N SER A 86 -7.07 5.81 9.36
CA SER A 86 -8.01 6.51 8.48
C SER A 86 -7.98 8.03 8.67
N ALA A 87 -8.19 8.76 7.59
CA ALA A 87 -8.37 10.20 7.58
C ALA A 87 -9.45 10.60 6.56
N ILE A 88 -10.23 11.62 6.87
CA ILE A 88 -11.18 12.22 5.93
C ILE A 88 -10.55 13.52 5.43
N ILE A 89 -10.45 13.65 4.10
CA ILE A 89 -9.97 14.87 3.45
C ILE A 89 -11.18 15.65 2.94
N THR A 90 -11.28 16.92 3.32
CA THR A 90 -12.39 17.81 2.97
C THR A 90 -11.91 18.92 2.06
N ALA A 91 -12.63 19.14 0.96
CA ALA A 91 -12.52 20.33 0.13
C ALA A 91 -13.69 21.26 0.45
N LEU A 92 -13.39 22.54 0.69
CA LEU A 92 -14.35 23.59 1.00
C LEU A 92 -14.16 24.74 0.01
N THR A 93 -15.25 25.23 -0.59
CA THR A 93 -15.20 26.46 -1.40
C THR A 93 -14.78 27.64 -0.53
N GLU A 94 -14.07 28.63 -1.10
CA GLU A 94 -13.56 29.78 -0.32
C GLU A 94 -14.67 30.56 0.40
N ASP A 95 -15.87 30.63 -0.18
CA ASP A 95 -17.05 31.23 0.44
C ASP A 95 -17.71 30.36 1.54
N GLY A 96 -17.20 29.16 1.77
CA GLY A 96 -17.69 28.19 2.75
C GLY A 96 -19.03 27.53 2.40
N SER A 97 -19.60 27.79 1.22
CA SER A 97 -20.98 27.41 0.88
C SER A 97 -21.12 25.94 0.45
N PHE A 98 -20.05 25.33 -0.08
CA PHE A 98 -20.07 23.95 -0.55
C PHE A 98 -18.85 23.17 -0.07
N SER A 99 -19.07 21.92 0.33
CA SER A 99 -18.00 21.01 0.76
C SER A 99 -18.17 19.61 0.18
N ALA A 100 -17.06 18.93 -0.08
CA ALA A 100 -17.04 17.50 -0.39
C ALA A 100 -15.91 16.81 0.37
N ALA A 101 -16.07 15.52 0.62
CA ALA A 101 -15.14 14.73 1.44
C ALA A 101 -14.72 13.43 0.73
N ALA A 102 -13.50 12.98 1.00
CA ALA A 102 -12.96 11.72 0.55
C ALA A 102 -12.33 10.94 1.71
N SER A 103 -12.51 9.62 1.72
CA SER A 103 -11.92 8.74 2.74
C SER A 103 -10.54 8.27 2.29
N ILE A 104 -9.54 8.43 3.16
CA ILE A 104 -8.18 7.96 2.95
C ILE A 104 -7.88 6.89 3.99
N GLN A 105 -7.52 5.70 3.52
CA GLN A 105 -7.03 4.61 4.36
C GLN A 105 -5.54 4.40 4.09
N VAL A 106 -4.73 4.48 5.15
CA VAL A 106 -3.29 4.27 5.10
C VAL A 106 -2.93 2.94 5.74
N TYR A 107 -2.08 2.16 5.08
CA TYR A 107 -1.55 0.89 5.55
C TYR A 107 -0.04 0.92 5.69
N GLU A 108 0.51 0.14 6.62
CA GLU A 108 1.94 -0.16 6.66
C GLU A 108 2.21 -1.38 5.78
N GLN A 109 3.20 -1.30 4.89
CA GLN A 109 3.62 -2.43 4.07
C GLN A 109 4.42 -3.44 4.91
N ILE A 110 4.06 -4.72 4.81
CA ILE A 110 4.83 -5.85 5.33
C ILE A 110 5.22 -6.74 4.15
N ASN A 111 6.50 -7.12 4.10
CA ASN A 111 6.98 -8.10 3.14
C ASN A 111 6.93 -9.50 3.75
N VAL A 112 6.54 -10.48 2.93
CA VAL A 112 6.74 -11.89 3.26
C VAL A 112 8.15 -12.31 2.82
N THR A 113 8.87 -12.98 3.70
CA THR A 113 10.12 -13.66 3.35
C THR A 113 9.96 -15.17 3.52
N THR A 114 10.72 -15.95 2.76
CA THR A 114 10.75 -17.41 2.87
C THR A 114 12.04 -17.90 3.49
N GLY A 115 11.99 -19.08 4.09
CA GLY A 115 13.12 -19.78 4.68
C GLY A 115 12.97 -21.29 4.54
N LYS A 116 14.07 -22.00 4.77
CA LYS A 116 14.17 -23.45 4.65
C LYS A 116 15.08 -24.03 5.71
N TYR A 117 14.77 -25.22 6.22
CA TYR A 117 15.69 -26.03 7.03
C TYR A 117 15.40 -27.53 6.90
N PRO A 118 16.42 -28.39 6.95
CA PRO A 118 16.23 -29.83 6.93
C PRO A 118 15.91 -30.38 8.32
N VAL A 119 15.14 -31.46 8.37
CA VAL A 119 14.91 -32.32 9.54
C VAL A 119 15.32 -33.74 9.16
N THR A 120 16.46 -34.16 9.71
CA THR A 120 17.12 -35.42 9.36
C THR A 120 16.93 -36.49 10.44
N TYR A 121 16.77 -37.74 10.01
CA TYR A 121 16.67 -38.91 10.87
C TYR A 121 17.83 -39.86 10.55
N TYR A 122 18.70 -40.08 11.53
CA TYR A 122 19.92 -40.87 11.37
C TYR A 122 19.71 -42.33 11.75
N ASN A 123 20.36 -43.22 11.01
CA ASN A 123 20.54 -44.61 11.38
C ASN A 123 21.76 -44.76 12.30
N PRO A 124 21.60 -45.19 13.56
CA PRO A 124 22.73 -45.32 14.48
C PRO A 124 23.71 -46.43 14.09
N GLY A 125 23.29 -47.42 13.30
CA GLY A 125 24.13 -48.53 12.86
C GLY A 125 25.05 -48.18 11.68
N THR A 126 24.62 -47.26 10.81
CA THR A 126 25.39 -46.86 9.62
C THR A 126 25.97 -45.45 9.70
N GLY A 127 25.45 -44.60 10.59
CA GLY A 127 25.80 -43.17 10.67
C GLY A 127 25.23 -42.33 9.51
N LEU A 128 24.42 -42.92 8.63
CA LEU A 128 23.82 -42.25 7.48
C LEU A 128 22.40 -41.77 7.79
N ILE A 129 21.88 -40.88 6.95
CA ILE A 129 20.52 -40.35 7.04
C ILE A 129 19.58 -41.34 6.34
N ASP A 130 18.64 -41.92 7.09
CA ASP A 130 17.59 -42.82 6.57
C ASP A 130 16.40 -42.04 6.00
N ASN A 131 16.16 -40.84 6.52
CA ASN A 131 15.06 -39.99 6.09
C ASN A 131 15.39 -38.52 6.32
N CYS A 132 15.06 -37.64 5.36
CA CYS A 132 15.11 -36.20 5.54
C CYS A 132 13.84 -35.54 5.05
N ILE A 133 13.34 -34.56 5.81
CA ILE A 133 12.21 -33.69 5.46
C ILE A 133 12.72 -32.25 5.40
N ILE A 134 12.53 -31.56 4.28
CA ILE A 134 12.91 -30.15 4.16
C ILE A 134 11.72 -29.26 4.47
N VAL A 135 11.74 -28.56 5.59
CA VAL A 135 10.67 -27.64 5.97
C VAL A 135 10.90 -26.29 5.28
N ILE A 136 9.90 -25.82 4.53
CA ILE A 136 9.87 -24.47 3.93
C ILE A 136 8.78 -23.67 4.62
N PHE A 137 9.15 -22.49 5.09
CA PHE A 137 8.23 -21.60 5.78
C PHE A 137 8.31 -20.20 5.20
N ALA A 138 7.22 -19.45 5.31
CA ALA A 138 7.17 -18.02 5.12
C ALA A 138 7.20 -17.32 6.51
N ARG A 139 7.52 -16.05 6.52
CA ARG A 139 7.44 -15.21 7.71
C ARG A 139 7.15 -13.77 7.32
N LEU A 140 6.53 -13.05 8.25
CA LEU A 140 6.32 -11.62 8.15
C LEU A 140 7.37 -10.89 8.97
N ASP A 141 8.06 -9.96 8.34
CA ASP A 141 8.99 -9.06 9.04
C ASP A 141 8.21 -7.83 9.54
N ILE A 142 7.52 -7.97 10.68
CA ILE A 142 6.75 -6.88 11.29
C ILE A 142 7.64 -6.12 12.29
N PRO A 143 7.79 -4.79 12.19
CA PRO A 143 8.46 -4.01 13.22
C PRO A 143 7.65 -4.12 14.52
N ARG A 144 8.24 -4.67 15.59
CA ARG A 144 7.56 -4.82 16.89
C ARG A 144 7.20 -3.44 17.46
N PRO A 145 5.91 -3.07 17.58
CA PRO A 145 5.54 -1.89 18.34
C PRO A 145 5.85 -2.11 19.83
N SER A 146 6.33 -1.08 20.52
CA SER A 146 6.70 -1.16 21.94
C SER A 146 5.54 -1.51 22.88
N ASN A 147 4.29 -1.36 22.41
CA ASN A 147 3.06 -1.58 23.16
C ASN A 147 2.25 -2.81 22.69
N MET A 148 2.84 -3.68 21.87
CA MET A 148 2.15 -4.88 21.37
C MET A 148 2.27 -6.06 22.34
N TYR A 149 1.13 -6.61 22.73
CA TYR A 149 1.00 -7.86 23.49
C TYR A 149 0.04 -8.78 22.74
N ILE A 150 0.43 -10.04 22.53
CA ILE A 150 -0.41 -11.04 21.85
C ILE A 150 -1.40 -11.57 22.88
N VAL A 151 -2.71 -11.42 22.63
CA VAL A 151 -3.76 -11.64 23.64
C VAL A 151 -4.58 -12.92 23.39
N ASN A 152 -4.43 -13.55 22.21
CA ASN A 152 -4.93 -14.87 21.77
C ASN A 152 -5.08 -14.83 20.25
N THR A 153 -4.98 -15.98 19.58
CA THR A 153 -5.05 -16.05 18.11
C THR A 153 -6.22 -16.92 17.67
N ILE A 154 -7.21 -16.27 17.04
CA ILE A 154 -8.25 -16.90 16.22
C ILE A 154 -8.43 -15.98 15.00
N GLY A 155 -7.44 -15.95 14.13
CA GLY A 155 -7.49 -15.26 12.84
C GLY A 155 -7.51 -16.27 11.70
N PRO A 156 -8.13 -15.97 10.54
CA PRO A 156 -8.01 -16.84 9.38
C PRO A 156 -6.55 -16.91 8.93
N ALA A 157 -6.07 -18.11 8.63
CA ALA A 157 -4.74 -18.30 8.06
C ALA A 157 -4.63 -17.56 6.71
N VAL A 158 -3.56 -16.78 6.52
CA VAL A 158 -3.28 -16.16 5.21
C VAL A 158 -2.49 -17.16 4.38
N GLN A 159 -3.03 -17.48 3.20
CA GLN A 159 -2.40 -18.44 2.31
C GLN A 159 -1.36 -17.75 1.41
N VAL A 160 -0.15 -18.29 1.42
CA VAL A 160 0.96 -17.90 0.55
C VAL A 160 1.28 -19.07 -0.37
N ASN A 161 1.10 -18.89 -1.67
CA ASN A 161 1.47 -19.91 -2.64
C ASN A 161 2.95 -19.73 -3.01
N VAL A 162 3.69 -20.82 -3.08
CA VAL A 162 5.10 -20.81 -3.46
C VAL A 162 5.36 -21.86 -4.53
N LEU A 163 6.32 -21.56 -5.40
CA LEU A 163 6.99 -22.52 -6.27
C LEU A 163 8.34 -22.86 -5.63
N TYR A 164 8.77 -24.11 -5.80
CA TYR A 164 10.08 -24.55 -5.37
C TYR A 164 10.75 -25.41 -6.44
N GLY A 165 12.07 -25.36 -6.48
CA GLY A 165 12.88 -26.22 -7.35
C GLY A 165 14.24 -26.51 -6.73
N TYR A 166 14.76 -27.72 -6.93
CA TYR A 166 16.05 -28.17 -6.41
C TYR A 166 16.66 -29.24 -7.31
N MET A 167 17.96 -29.49 -7.14
CA MET A 167 18.69 -30.53 -7.84
C MET A 167 18.85 -31.76 -6.93
N ALA A 168 18.51 -32.93 -7.44
CA ALA A 168 18.74 -34.21 -6.75
C ALA A 168 19.24 -35.26 -7.75
N ASN A 169 20.39 -35.86 -7.46
CA ASN A 169 21.03 -36.86 -8.34
C ASN A 169 21.17 -36.39 -9.81
N GLY A 170 21.47 -35.10 -10.01
CA GLY A 170 21.60 -34.50 -11.34
C GLY A 170 20.27 -34.18 -12.06
N ASN A 171 19.13 -34.48 -11.45
CA ASN A 171 17.81 -34.15 -12.00
C ASN A 171 17.27 -32.86 -11.35
N SER A 172 16.64 -32.02 -12.17
CA SER A 172 15.86 -30.88 -11.67
C SER A 172 14.49 -31.37 -11.23
N LEU A 173 14.16 -31.13 -9.97
CA LEU A 173 12.84 -31.41 -9.39
C LEU A 173 12.19 -30.09 -9.01
N SER A 174 10.88 -30.00 -9.18
CA SER A 174 10.12 -28.79 -8.86
C SER A 174 8.69 -29.11 -8.46
N GLY A 175 8.06 -28.18 -7.75
CA GLY A 175 6.65 -28.28 -7.40
C GLY A 175 6.10 -26.96 -6.87
N SER A 176 4.88 -27.03 -6.35
CA SER A 176 4.22 -25.91 -5.68
C SER A 176 3.76 -26.32 -4.29
N ALA A 177 3.70 -25.36 -3.36
CA ALA A 177 3.11 -25.58 -2.04
C ALA A 177 2.30 -24.37 -1.59
N GLN A 178 1.42 -24.63 -0.62
CA GLN A 178 0.65 -23.61 0.09
C GLN A 178 1.21 -23.51 1.50
N LEU A 179 1.65 -22.32 1.88
CA LEU A 179 2.11 -21.99 3.23
C LEU A 179 1.02 -21.15 3.90
N TYR A 180 0.86 -21.31 5.20
CA TYR A 180 -0.17 -20.62 5.96
C TYR A 180 0.46 -19.72 7.01
N LEU A 181 0.32 -18.40 6.86
CA LEU A 181 0.67 -17.44 7.90
C LEU A 181 -0.41 -17.52 8.96
N ASP A 182 -0.05 -18.15 10.07
CA ASP A 182 -0.86 -18.21 11.28
C ASP A 182 -0.15 -17.42 12.38
N GLN A 183 -0.94 -16.81 13.27
CA GLN A 183 -0.42 -16.19 14.46
C GLN A 183 -0.29 -17.30 15.52
N ILE A 184 0.87 -17.94 15.60
CA ILE A 184 1.13 -18.95 16.63
C ILE A 184 1.83 -18.27 17.81
N GLU A 185 1.35 -18.53 19.03
CA GLU A 185 2.05 -18.17 20.26
C GLU A 185 3.44 -18.79 20.27
N ASN A 186 4.48 -17.98 20.10
CA ASN A 186 5.82 -18.42 20.43
C ASN A 186 6.52 -17.33 21.24
N ASN A 187 6.73 -17.64 22.52
CA ASN A 187 7.07 -16.70 23.58
C ASN A 187 8.49 -16.12 23.47
N ASP A 188 9.25 -16.51 22.45
CA ASP A 188 10.64 -16.07 22.28
C ASP A 188 10.77 -14.86 21.34
N TYR A 189 9.84 -14.66 20.39
CA TYR A 189 9.88 -13.53 19.47
C TYR A 189 8.54 -13.32 18.76
N PRO A 190 8.06 -12.08 18.56
CA PRO A 190 6.75 -11.80 17.95
C PRO A 190 6.82 -11.92 16.41
N TRP A 191 7.26 -13.06 15.90
CA TRP A 191 7.12 -13.40 14.49
C TRP A 191 6.04 -14.44 14.37
N SER A 192 5.03 -14.16 13.54
CA SER A 192 4.15 -15.18 13.00
C SER A 192 5.00 -16.17 12.22
N ARG A 193 5.36 -17.30 12.83
CA ARG A 193 5.89 -18.44 12.08
C ARG A 193 4.73 -19.01 11.28
N THR A 194 4.87 -19.08 9.97
CA THR A 194 3.96 -19.94 9.19
C THR A 194 4.35 -21.39 9.42
N ASN A 195 3.35 -22.25 9.49
CA ASN A 195 3.54 -23.65 9.17
C ASN A 195 3.22 -23.83 7.69
N GLY A 196 4.27 -23.84 6.89
CA GLY A 196 4.26 -24.46 5.58
C GLY A 196 5.11 -25.72 5.66
N HIS A 197 4.64 -26.83 5.09
CA HIS A 197 5.42 -28.06 5.05
C HIS A 197 5.45 -28.53 3.60
N ILE A 198 6.59 -28.34 2.94
CA ILE A 198 6.88 -29.14 1.76
C ILE A 198 7.51 -30.41 2.30
N VAL A 199 6.82 -31.54 2.21
CA VAL A 199 7.44 -32.82 2.56
C VAL A 199 8.27 -33.27 1.36
N VAL A 200 9.45 -32.67 1.18
CA VAL A 200 10.48 -33.28 0.32
C VAL A 200 11.03 -34.45 1.11
N ASN A 201 10.52 -35.64 0.81
CA ASN A 201 10.95 -36.86 1.47
C ASN A 201 12.16 -37.44 0.72
N ILE A 202 13.34 -37.33 1.31
CA ILE A 202 14.55 -37.97 0.82
C ILE A 202 14.72 -39.27 1.60
N GLN A 203 14.44 -40.39 0.93
CA GLN A 203 14.61 -41.73 1.48
C GLN A 203 16.08 -42.15 1.38
N GLY A 204 16.63 -42.62 2.49
CA GLY A 204 18.02 -43.02 2.64
C GLY A 204 18.35 -44.43 2.16
N PRO A 205 19.60 -44.89 2.39
CA PRO A 205 20.65 -44.20 3.16
C PRO A 205 21.41 -43.15 2.33
N VAL A 206 21.51 -41.90 2.83
CA VAL A 206 22.26 -40.80 2.18
C VAL A 206 23.21 -40.08 3.16
N SER A 207 24.21 -39.37 2.62
CA SER A 207 25.15 -38.55 3.41
C SER A 207 24.58 -37.17 3.74
N GLU A 208 25.15 -36.52 4.77
CA GLU A 208 24.83 -35.12 5.12
C GLU A 208 25.22 -34.15 3.98
N GLU A 209 26.38 -34.37 3.35
CA GLU A 209 26.83 -33.59 2.19
C GLU A 209 25.81 -33.61 1.03
N TYR A 210 25.13 -34.74 0.83
CA TYR A 210 24.07 -34.83 -0.19
C TYR A 210 22.85 -33.98 0.18
N ILE A 211 22.48 -33.92 1.46
CA ILE A 211 21.40 -33.03 1.95
C ILE A 211 21.81 -31.57 1.77
N ASP A 212 23.05 -31.21 2.09
CA ASP A 212 23.57 -29.85 1.92
C ASP A 212 23.53 -29.41 0.45
N GLN A 213 23.93 -30.27 -0.50
CA GLN A 213 23.83 -29.98 -1.93
C GLN A 213 22.38 -29.72 -2.38
N ILE A 214 21.43 -30.49 -1.87
CA ILE A 214 20.00 -30.25 -2.12
C ILE A 214 19.58 -28.89 -1.53
N MET A 215 19.96 -28.63 -0.28
CA MET A 215 19.63 -27.39 0.42
C MET A 215 20.21 -26.16 -0.30
N ASP A 216 21.44 -26.23 -0.80
CA ASP A 216 22.10 -25.14 -1.53
C ASP A 216 21.43 -24.87 -2.89
N SER A 217 20.99 -25.92 -3.59
CA SER A 217 20.29 -25.78 -4.87
C SER A 217 18.81 -25.40 -4.75
N LEU A 218 18.21 -25.53 -3.56
CA LEU A 218 16.78 -25.29 -3.36
C LEU A 218 16.42 -23.80 -3.50
N ILE A 219 15.67 -23.46 -4.53
CA ILE A 219 15.11 -22.12 -4.75
C ILE A 219 13.63 -22.14 -4.38
N ILE A 220 13.19 -21.09 -3.71
CA ILE A 220 11.78 -20.88 -3.33
C ILE A 220 11.36 -19.53 -3.91
N GLU A 221 10.36 -19.55 -4.77
CA GLU A 221 9.78 -18.36 -5.37
C GLU A 221 8.37 -18.17 -4.81
N VAL A 222 8.11 -16.99 -4.28
CA VAL A 222 6.78 -16.64 -3.80
C VAL A 222 5.93 -16.21 -4.98
N ILE A 223 4.71 -16.75 -5.08
CA ILE A 223 3.78 -16.35 -6.12
C ILE A 223 3.14 -15.01 -5.72
N PRO A 224 3.22 -13.98 -6.56
CA PRO A 224 2.76 -12.64 -6.24
C PRO A 224 1.34 -12.61 -5.67
N GLY A 225 1.17 -11.92 -4.54
CA GLY A 225 -0.12 -11.77 -3.88
C GLY A 225 -0.12 -10.61 -2.89
N SER A 226 -1.31 -10.14 -2.54
CA SER A 226 -1.43 -9.17 -1.45
C SER A 226 -2.76 -9.26 -0.72
N ILE A 227 -2.74 -8.92 0.56
CA ILE A 227 -3.94 -8.81 1.39
C ILE A 227 -3.83 -7.62 2.35
N TYR A 228 -4.95 -6.95 2.56
CA TYR A 228 -5.09 -5.91 3.57
C TYR A 228 -5.76 -6.50 4.81
N ILE A 229 -5.08 -6.43 5.96
CA ILE A 229 -5.59 -6.93 7.24
C ILE A 229 -5.42 -5.83 8.28
N ASN A 230 -6.53 -5.34 8.82
CA ASN A 230 -6.55 -4.20 9.75
C ASN A 230 -5.85 -2.96 9.16
N ASN A 231 -4.67 -2.61 9.65
CA ASN A 231 -3.84 -1.48 9.18
C ASN A 231 -2.57 -1.94 8.45
N TRP A 232 -2.50 -3.22 8.08
CA TRP A 232 -1.37 -3.81 7.39
C TRP A 232 -1.69 -4.17 5.94
N TYR A 233 -0.77 -3.86 5.04
CA TYR A 233 -0.75 -4.32 3.66
C TYR A 233 0.35 -5.37 3.54
N ILE A 234 -0.04 -6.62 3.41
CA ILE A 234 0.90 -7.72 3.25
C ILE A 234 1.10 -7.90 1.74
N ASN A 235 2.34 -7.82 1.29
CA ASN A 235 2.75 -8.06 -0.08
C ASN A 235 3.83 -9.14 -0.13
N TRP A 236 3.74 -10.02 -1.11
CA TRP A 236 4.63 -11.16 -1.27
C TRP A 236 4.72 -11.61 -2.71
#